data_AF-A0A6S6U739-F1
#
_entry.id   AF-A0A6S6U739-F1
#
_cell.length_a   1.000
_cell.length_b   1.000
_cell.length_c   1.000
_cell.angle_alpha   90.00
_cell.angle_beta   90.00
_cell.angle_gamma   90.00
#
_symmetry.space_group_name_H-M   'P 1'
#
loop_
_entity.id
_entity.type
_entity.pdbx_description
1 polymer ?
#
loop_
_entity_poly.entity_id
_entity_poly.type
_entity_poly.pdbx_seq_one_letter_code
_entity_poly.pdbx_strand_id
1 'polypeptide(L)'
;MKKMLMGSTVLGAFMLVGCGGGASTSEDTTTVEKSTGYYVDAKVKGVHYKCGSFDGNTTEEGEFTYEVSKSCTFSLGGIKLRDVNASVLKDHNITILEDDEPVARMLQSLDTDGNTSNGIQLSDALVGILEDNNITEIPEEASDIAELLHELRIRVHDFRGDLVSEDEVREHLNETRQDIRNHGHRTQHGFLDVSDASES
;
A
#
# COMPACT_ATOMS: atom_id res chain seq x y z
N MET A 1 -26.65 70.12 19.61
CA MET A 1 -25.54 70.29 18.63
C MET A 1 -25.32 68.95 17.93
N LYS A 2 -24.95 68.87 16.65
CA LYS A 2 -24.62 69.90 15.63
C LYS A 2 -25.49 69.72 14.37
N LYS A 3 -25.29 70.64 13.41
CA LYS A 3 -25.47 70.55 11.94
C LYS A 3 -25.23 69.13 11.38
N MET A 4 -25.75 68.64 10.25
CA MET A 4 -26.87 68.87 9.31
C MET A 4 -26.51 68.11 8.00
N LEU A 5 -27.52 67.66 7.23
CA LEU A 5 -27.56 67.47 5.74
C LEU A 5 -26.89 66.26 5.03
N MET A 6 -27.72 65.65 4.14
CA MET A 6 -27.47 65.04 2.80
C MET A 6 -26.37 63.96 2.61
N GLY A 7 -26.53 62.94 1.74
CA GLY A 7 -27.60 62.57 0.81
C GLY A 7 -27.11 61.50 -0.21
N SER A 8 -27.76 61.35 -1.38
CA SER A 8 -27.31 60.61 -2.58
C SER A 8 -27.46 59.07 -2.58
N THR A 9 -27.66 58.32 -3.69
CA THR A 9 -28.32 58.52 -5.01
C THR A 9 -28.62 57.12 -5.60
N VAL A 10 -29.56 57.01 -6.55
CA VAL A 10 -30.10 55.77 -7.13
C VAL A 10 -29.43 55.39 -8.46
N LEU A 11 -29.56 54.10 -8.83
CA LEU A 11 -29.45 53.49 -10.17
C LEU A 11 -28.06 53.09 -10.69
N GLY A 12 -27.98 51.84 -11.17
CA GLY A 12 -26.78 51.24 -11.75
C GLY A 12 -26.81 51.17 -13.28
N ALA A 13 -25.72 50.69 -13.86
CA ALA A 13 -25.60 50.37 -15.28
C ALA A 13 -24.82 49.07 -15.47
N PHE A 14 -25.44 48.08 -16.11
CA PHE A 14 -24.73 46.92 -16.65
C PHE A 14 -23.97 47.33 -17.91
N MET A 15 -22.71 46.93 -18.02
CA MET A 15 -21.97 46.89 -19.29
C MET A 15 -21.31 45.52 -19.42
N LEU A 16 -21.94 44.65 -20.21
CA LEU A 16 -21.38 43.36 -20.60
C LEU A 16 -20.30 43.58 -21.66
N VAL A 17 -19.05 43.23 -21.35
CA VAL A 17 -17.98 43.13 -22.36
C VAL A 17 -17.84 41.67 -22.76
N GLY A 18 -18.31 41.34 -23.97
CA GLY A 18 -18.13 40.04 -24.59
C GLY A 18 -16.99 40.05 -25.60
N CYS A 19 -15.96 39.26 -25.34
CA CYS A 19 -14.87 38.87 -26.26
C CYS A 19 -14.14 37.70 -25.59
N GLY A 20 -13.67 36.64 -26.25
CA GLY A 20 -13.74 36.22 -27.65
C GLY A 20 -13.03 34.86 -27.72
N GLY A 21 -13.57 33.87 -28.45
CA GLY A 21 -13.14 32.47 -28.32
C GLY A 21 -11.77 32.15 -28.95
N GLY A 22 -11.15 31.06 -28.47
CA GLY A 22 -9.91 30.52 -29.04
C GLY A 22 -9.52 29.17 -28.45
N ALA A 23 -9.90 28.08 -29.14
CA ALA A 23 -9.38 26.72 -28.99
C ALA A 23 -9.20 26.17 -27.56
N SER A 24 -10.27 25.66 -26.95
CA SER A 24 -10.13 24.51 -26.06
C SER A 24 -9.79 23.30 -26.94
N THR A 25 -8.51 22.92 -26.98
CA THR A 25 -8.12 21.60 -27.44
C THR A 25 -8.84 20.59 -26.55
N SER A 26 -9.72 19.77 -27.13
CA SER A 26 -10.21 18.59 -26.41
C SER A 26 -9.05 17.62 -26.28
N GLU A 27 -8.24 17.79 -25.24
CA GLU A 27 -7.47 16.67 -24.73
C GLU A 27 -8.48 15.60 -24.33
N ASP A 28 -8.48 14.51 -25.09
CA ASP A 28 -9.17 13.27 -24.76
C ASP A 28 -8.50 12.67 -23.53
N THR A 29 -8.82 13.29 -22.40
CA THR A 29 -8.42 12.90 -21.06
C THR A 29 -9.18 11.64 -20.72
N THR A 30 -8.71 10.54 -21.32
CA THR A 30 -9.09 9.18 -20.96
C THR A 30 -8.83 9.00 -19.48
N THR A 31 -9.89 9.20 -18.68
CA THR A 31 -9.82 9.15 -17.22
C THR A 31 -9.48 7.73 -16.83
N VAL A 32 -8.24 7.53 -16.40
CA VAL A 32 -7.74 6.25 -15.91
C VAL A 32 -8.63 5.82 -14.74
N GLU A 33 -9.37 4.72 -14.94
CA GLU A 33 -10.19 4.15 -13.87
C GLU A 33 -9.26 3.57 -12.81
N LYS A 34 -9.36 4.09 -11.59
CA LYS A 34 -8.52 3.72 -10.46
C LYS A 34 -9.36 3.24 -9.29
N SER A 35 -8.80 2.33 -8.51
CA SER A 35 -9.38 1.86 -7.26
C SER A 35 -8.30 1.66 -6.19
N THR A 36 -8.73 1.40 -4.97
CA THR A 36 -7.86 1.10 -3.82
C THR A 36 -7.84 -0.41 -3.59
N GLY A 37 -6.67 -0.92 -3.21
CA GLY A 37 -6.51 -2.28 -2.68
C GLY A 37 -5.66 -2.26 -1.42
N TYR A 38 -5.60 -3.40 -0.74
CA TYR A 38 -4.94 -3.57 0.56
C TYR A 38 -3.96 -4.73 0.47
N TYR A 39 -2.65 -4.51 0.62
CA TYR A 39 -1.65 -5.59 0.67
C TYR A 39 -1.47 -6.05 2.12
N VAL A 40 -1.69 -7.34 2.39
CA VAL A 40 -1.85 -7.83 3.76
C VAL A 40 -1.12 -9.13 4.12
N ASP A 41 -0.40 -9.04 5.24
CA ASP A 41 0.03 -10.04 6.20
C ASP A 41 -0.03 -9.26 7.53
N ALA A 42 -1.21 -9.24 8.17
CA ALA A 42 -1.76 -8.01 8.79
C ALA A 42 -1.69 -6.78 7.83
N LYS A 43 -1.75 -5.53 8.29
CA LYS A 43 -1.62 -4.35 7.39
C LYS A 43 -0.15 -4.08 7.08
N VAL A 44 0.31 -4.22 5.83
CA VAL A 44 1.74 -4.06 5.50
C VAL A 44 2.05 -2.67 4.95
N LYS A 45 2.82 -1.89 5.70
CA LYS A 45 3.27 -0.51 5.38
C LYS A 45 4.67 -0.51 4.77
N GLY A 46 4.88 0.33 3.75
CA GLY A 46 6.20 0.60 3.18
C GLY A 46 6.62 -0.30 2.02
N VAL A 47 5.76 -1.20 1.54
CA VAL A 47 6.03 -2.04 0.36
C VAL A 47 5.81 -1.22 -0.90
N HIS A 48 6.80 -1.18 -1.79
CA HIS A 48 6.70 -0.47 -3.06
C HIS A 48 5.83 -1.25 -4.05
N TYR A 49 4.88 -0.58 -4.70
CA TYR A 49 3.99 -1.14 -5.70
C TYR A 49 4.09 -0.41 -7.04
N LYS A 50 3.99 -1.17 -8.13
CA LYS A 50 3.79 -0.65 -9.49
C LYS A 50 2.52 -1.21 -10.09
N CYS A 51 1.50 -0.36 -10.27
CA CYS A 51 0.14 -0.76 -10.61
C CYS A 51 -0.41 0.01 -11.81
N GLY A 52 -0.06 -0.44 -13.02
CA GLY A 52 -0.34 0.30 -14.25
C GLY A 52 0.39 1.64 -14.26
N SER A 53 -0.36 2.74 -14.37
CA SER A 53 0.17 4.11 -14.24
C SER A 53 0.50 4.53 -12.80
N PHE A 54 0.03 3.81 -11.77
CA PHE A 54 0.29 4.13 -10.36
C PHE A 54 1.56 3.49 -9.82
N ASP A 55 2.17 4.16 -8.84
CA ASP A 55 3.53 3.92 -8.34
C ASP A 55 3.63 4.56 -6.94
N GLY A 56 4.25 3.88 -5.98
CA GLY A 56 4.39 4.38 -4.61
C GLY A 56 4.55 3.27 -3.57
N ASN A 57 4.41 3.61 -2.29
CA ASN A 57 4.50 2.65 -1.18
C ASN A 57 3.15 2.44 -0.50
N THR A 58 2.91 1.24 0.04
CA THR A 58 1.70 0.93 0.83
C THR A 58 1.62 1.78 2.09
N THR A 59 0.41 2.23 2.44
CA THR A 59 0.18 3.06 3.65
C THR A 59 0.20 2.23 4.93
N GLU A 60 0.02 2.88 6.08
CA GLU A 60 -0.19 2.22 7.39
C GLU A 60 -1.40 1.29 7.43
N GLU A 61 -2.39 1.53 6.55
CA GLU A 61 -3.55 0.67 6.36
C GLU A 61 -3.31 -0.46 5.34
N GLY A 62 -2.09 -0.58 4.81
CA GLY A 62 -1.75 -1.48 3.69
C GLY A 62 -2.24 -0.99 2.33
N GLU A 63 -2.75 0.23 2.22
CA GLU A 63 -3.42 0.71 1.02
C GLU A 63 -2.45 0.97 -0.14
N PHE A 64 -2.83 0.52 -1.33
CA PHE A 64 -2.22 0.88 -2.60
C PHE A 64 -3.29 1.35 -3.61
N THR A 65 -2.92 2.28 -4.50
CA THR A 65 -3.78 2.69 -5.61
C THR A 65 -3.41 1.91 -6.86
N TYR A 66 -4.39 1.40 -7.60
CA TYR A 66 -4.15 0.71 -8.87
C TYR A 66 -5.08 1.16 -9.98
N GLU A 67 -4.61 0.97 -11.22
CA GLU A 67 -5.39 1.12 -12.44
C GLU A 67 -6.20 -0.16 -12.69
N VAL A 68 -7.52 -0.02 -12.81
CA VAL A 68 -8.44 -1.16 -12.95
C VAL A 68 -8.11 -1.95 -14.23
N SER A 69 -8.11 -3.27 -14.13
CA SER A 69 -7.70 -4.20 -15.19
C SER A 69 -6.25 -4.05 -15.68
N LYS A 70 -5.34 -3.51 -14.86
CA LYS A 70 -3.87 -3.63 -15.06
C LYS A 70 -3.25 -4.55 -14.02
N SER A 71 -2.05 -5.05 -14.30
CA SER A 71 -1.27 -5.82 -13.33
C SER A 71 -0.62 -4.90 -12.28
N CYS A 72 -0.40 -5.45 -11.09
CA CYS A 72 0.49 -4.86 -10.08
C CYS A 72 1.72 -5.75 -9.87
N THR A 73 2.84 -5.12 -9.50
CA THR A 73 4.01 -5.80 -8.91
C THR A 73 4.34 -5.13 -7.57
N PHE A 74 4.51 -5.92 -6.52
CA PHE A 74 4.94 -5.52 -5.19
C PHE A 74 6.41 -5.88 -4.98
N SER A 75 7.15 -5.01 -4.31
CA SER A 75 8.62 -5.06 -4.25
C SER A 75 9.16 -4.33 -3.03
N LEU A 76 10.39 -4.67 -2.63
CA LEU A 76 11.10 -4.08 -1.50
C LEU A 76 12.58 -3.98 -1.83
N GLY A 77 13.13 -2.77 -1.94
CA GLY A 77 14.53 -2.56 -2.33
C GLY A 77 14.92 -3.18 -3.67
N GLY A 78 13.99 -3.30 -4.62
CA GLY A 78 14.19 -3.99 -5.91
C GLY A 78 13.95 -5.50 -5.87
N ILE A 79 13.89 -6.12 -4.70
CA ILE A 79 13.46 -7.52 -4.53
C ILE A 79 11.97 -7.59 -4.84
N LYS A 80 11.55 -8.53 -5.70
CA LYS A 80 10.14 -8.71 -6.04
C LYS A 80 9.47 -9.60 -5.00
N LEU A 81 8.41 -9.09 -4.36
CA LEU A 81 7.60 -9.84 -3.40
C LEU A 81 6.48 -10.62 -4.12
N ARG A 82 5.68 -9.92 -4.95
CA ARG A 82 4.48 -10.50 -5.54
C ARG A 82 4.10 -9.86 -6.88
N ASP A 83 3.60 -10.65 -7.82
CA ASP A 83 2.90 -10.16 -9.01
C ASP A 83 1.40 -10.43 -8.88
N VAL A 84 0.57 -9.44 -9.19
CA VAL A 84 -0.90 -9.56 -9.22
C VAL A 84 -1.41 -9.35 -10.64
N ASN A 85 -2.10 -10.35 -11.15
CA ASN A 85 -2.62 -10.35 -12.52
C ASN A 85 -3.74 -9.33 -12.72
N ALA A 86 -3.79 -8.73 -13.91
CA ALA A 86 -4.84 -7.81 -14.34
C ALA A 86 -6.28 -8.35 -14.23
N SER A 87 -6.45 -9.68 -14.19
CA SER A 87 -7.74 -10.33 -13.98
C SER A 87 -8.27 -10.25 -12.54
N VAL A 88 -7.36 -10.14 -11.56
CA VAL A 88 -7.69 -9.97 -10.13
C VAL A 88 -8.15 -8.53 -9.88
N LEU A 89 -7.44 -7.57 -10.47
CA LEU A 89 -7.63 -6.13 -10.29
C LEU A 89 -8.74 -5.53 -11.18
N LYS A 90 -9.74 -6.34 -11.53
CA LYS A 90 -10.96 -5.91 -12.23
C LYS A 90 -12.02 -5.38 -11.27
N ASP A 91 -12.01 -5.91 -10.06
CA ASP A 91 -12.98 -5.63 -9.02
C ASP A 91 -12.44 -4.56 -8.09
N HIS A 92 -13.28 -3.60 -7.73
CA HIS A 92 -12.89 -2.51 -6.84
C HIS A 92 -12.74 -2.99 -5.40
N ASN A 93 -11.88 -2.34 -4.62
CA ASN A 93 -11.70 -2.58 -3.18
C ASN A 93 -11.32 -4.05 -2.85
N ILE A 94 -10.12 -4.46 -3.29
CA ILE A 94 -9.63 -5.83 -3.18
C ILE A 94 -8.45 -5.96 -2.22
N THR A 95 -8.42 -7.06 -1.48
CA THR A 95 -7.30 -7.43 -0.61
C THR A 95 -6.32 -8.31 -1.40
N ILE A 96 -5.03 -8.05 -1.28
CA ILE A 96 -3.96 -8.90 -1.79
C ILE A 96 -3.31 -9.53 -0.56
N LEU A 97 -3.71 -10.76 -0.26
CA LEU A 97 -3.12 -11.55 0.81
C LEU A 97 -1.71 -11.99 0.38
N GLU A 98 -0.71 -11.75 1.21
CA GLU A 98 0.56 -12.43 1.12
C GLU A 98 0.40 -13.86 1.64
N ASP A 99 0.92 -14.82 0.90
CA ASP A 99 0.77 -16.26 1.19
C ASP A 99 1.96 -17.09 0.71
N ASP A 100 3.04 -16.44 0.29
CA ASP A 100 4.36 -17.02 0.11
C ASP A 100 5.09 -16.98 1.47
N GLU A 101 5.34 -18.14 2.08
CA GLU A 101 5.93 -18.23 3.43
C GLU A 101 7.31 -17.54 3.54
N PRO A 102 8.25 -17.69 2.59
CA PRO A 102 9.48 -16.90 2.55
C PRO A 102 9.27 -15.37 2.56
N VAL A 103 8.35 -14.86 1.73
CA VAL A 103 8.03 -13.42 1.71
C VAL A 103 7.41 -12.96 3.03
N ALA A 104 6.41 -13.70 3.55
CA ALA A 104 5.76 -13.41 4.82
C ALA A 104 6.76 -13.41 5.99
N ARG A 105 7.63 -14.42 6.05
CA ARG A 105 8.71 -14.51 7.05
C ARG A 105 9.67 -13.34 7.01
N MET A 106 10.05 -12.90 5.80
CA MET A 106 10.85 -11.69 5.62
C MET A 106 10.09 -10.46 6.13
N LEU A 107 8.84 -10.25 5.73
CA LEU A 107 8.04 -9.09 6.14
C LEU A 107 7.83 -9.03 7.66
N GLN A 108 7.40 -10.13 8.27
CA GLN A 108 7.14 -10.21 9.72
C GLN A 108 8.43 -10.01 10.54
N SER A 109 9.57 -10.55 10.08
CA SER A 109 10.85 -10.34 10.78
C SER A 109 11.33 -8.89 10.69
N LEU A 110 11.04 -8.20 9.58
CA LEU A 110 11.45 -6.82 9.32
C LEU A 110 10.45 -5.77 9.84
N ASP A 111 9.46 -6.20 10.64
CA ASP A 111 8.55 -5.29 11.32
C ASP A 111 9.29 -4.41 12.34
N THR A 112 9.11 -3.09 12.24
CA THR A 112 9.93 -2.13 12.97
C THR A 112 9.69 -2.18 14.48
N ASP A 113 8.45 -2.40 14.95
CA ASP A 113 8.17 -2.51 16.39
C ASP A 113 8.11 -3.96 16.91
N GLY A 114 8.20 -4.95 16.02
CA GLY A 114 8.25 -6.37 16.35
C GLY A 114 6.91 -6.91 16.87
N ASN A 115 5.80 -6.30 16.47
CA ASN A 115 4.45 -6.66 16.88
C ASN A 115 3.48 -6.63 15.69
N THR A 116 3.59 -7.66 14.85
CA THR A 116 2.79 -7.86 13.63
C THR A 116 1.27 -7.82 13.86
N SER A 117 0.80 -8.03 15.09
CA SER A 117 -0.61 -7.88 15.49
C SER A 117 -1.19 -6.46 15.33
N ASN A 118 -0.34 -5.43 15.22
CA ASN A 118 -0.78 -4.04 14.95
C ASN A 118 -0.65 -3.63 13.47
N GLY A 119 -0.16 -4.54 12.62
CA GLY A 119 0.34 -4.26 11.26
C GLY A 119 1.84 -4.59 11.16
N ILE A 120 2.36 -4.63 9.94
CA ILE A 120 3.79 -4.78 9.65
C ILE A 120 4.31 -3.44 9.15
N GLN A 121 5.30 -2.88 9.83
CA GLN A 121 5.82 -1.55 9.58
C GLN A 121 7.26 -1.63 9.08
N LEU A 122 7.47 -1.58 7.76
CA LEU A 122 8.83 -1.59 7.20
C LEU A 122 9.50 -0.22 7.37
N SER A 123 10.77 -0.22 7.75
CA SER A 123 11.57 1.01 7.91
C SER A 123 12.01 1.56 6.55
N ASP A 124 11.90 2.88 6.34
CA ASP A 124 12.42 3.58 5.15
C ASP A 124 13.93 3.31 4.90
N ALA A 125 14.69 3.02 5.97
CA ALA A 125 16.11 2.70 5.88
C ALA A 125 16.41 1.34 5.20
N LEU A 126 15.41 0.45 5.12
CA LEU A 126 15.58 -0.92 4.62
C LEU A 126 16.07 -0.96 3.18
N VAL A 127 15.58 -0.09 2.30
CA VAL A 127 16.02 -0.03 0.90
C VAL A 127 17.54 0.17 0.80
N GLY A 128 18.09 1.14 1.54
CA GLY A 128 19.53 1.38 1.56
C GLY A 128 20.35 0.25 2.20
N ILE A 129 19.75 -0.52 3.12
CA ILE A 129 20.42 -1.69 3.73
C ILE A 129 20.47 -2.86 2.72
N LEU A 130 19.38 -3.11 1.99
CA LEU A 130 19.33 -4.13 0.95
C LEU A 130 20.33 -3.80 -0.18
N GLU A 131 20.39 -2.53 -0.61
CA GLU A 131 21.35 -2.04 -1.61
C GLU A 131 22.81 -2.17 -1.14
N ASP A 132 23.15 -1.69 0.07
CA ASP A 132 24.52 -1.73 0.61
C ASP A 132 25.06 -3.16 0.78
N ASN A 133 24.18 -4.12 1.08
CA ASN A 133 24.53 -5.53 1.27
C ASN A 133 24.31 -6.38 0.00
N ASN A 134 23.92 -5.76 -1.12
CA ASN A 134 23.65 -6.44 -2.40
C ASN A 134 22.61 -7.59 -2.27
N ILE A 135 21.59 -7.39 -1.44
CA ILE A 135 20.49 -8.35 -1.28
C ILE A 135 19.48 -8.09 -2.39
N THR A 136 19.45 -8.98 -3.39
CA THR A 136 18.64 -8.82 -4.61
C THR A 136 17.53 -9.87 -4.78
N GLU A 137 17.41 -10.79 -3.84
CA GLU A 137 16.41 -11.86 -3.79
C GLU A 137 15.89 -12.04 -2.36
N ILE A 138 14.81 -12.81 -2.18
CA ILE A 138 14.24 -13.07 -0.85
C ILE A 138 15.24 -13.93 -0.06
N PRO A 139 15.67 -13.53 1.14
CA PRO A 139 16.54 -14.34 1.99
C PRO A 139 15.76 -15.55 2.54
N GLU A 140 16.01 -16.74 2.00
CA GLU A 140 15.37 -17.98 2.45
C GLU A 140 15.98 -18.47 3.79
N GLU A 141 17.29 -18.33 3.95
CA GLU A 141 18.02 -18.84 5.11
C GLU A 141 17.88 -17.98 6.37
N ALA A 142 17.80 -18.65 7.52
CA ALA A 142 17.69 -17.99 8.82
C ALA A 142 18.89 -17.08 9.16
N SER A 143 20.09 -17.42 8.67
CA SER A 143 21.29 -16.60 8.82
C SER A 143 21.18 -15.25 8.12
N ASP A 144 20.58 -15.25 6.94
CA ASP A 144 20.63 -14.13 6.00
C ASP A 144 19.61 -13.06 6.44
N ILE A 145 18.44 -13.50 6.92
CA ILE A 145 17.50 -12.65 7.64
C ILE A 145 18.15 -12.12 8.93
N ALA A 146 18.86 -12.95 9.71
CA ALA A 146 19.50 -12.50 10.96
C ALA A 146 20.60 -11.45 10.74
N GLU A 147 21.35 -11.51 9.63
CA GLU A 147 22.33 -10.50 9.22
C GLU A 147 21.65 -9.19 8.82
N LEU A 148 20.57 -9.25 8.04
CA LEU A 148 19.74 -8.08 7.69
C LEU A 148 19.15 -7.39 8.94
N LEU A 149 18.67 -8.17 9.91
CA LEU A 149 18.19 -7.66 11.21
C LEU A 149 19.31 -7.03 12.04
N HIS A 150 20.55 -7.52 11.93
CA HIS A 150 21.71 -6.90 12.59
C HIS A 150 22.00 -5.50 12.04
N GLU A 151 22.02 -5.34 10.72
CA GLU A 151 22.21 -4.04 10.06
C GLU A 151 21.07 -3.06 10.38
N LEU A 152 19.82 -3.52 10.41
CA LEU A 152 18.68 -2.69 10.84
C LEU A 152 18.85 -2.17 12.27
N ARG A 153 19.24 -3.04 13.22
CA ARG A 153 19.48 -2.66 14.63
C ARG A 153 20.64 -1.67 14.79
N ILE A 154 21.60 -1.63 13.87
CA ILE A 154 22.68 -0.63 13.84
C ILE A 154 22.18 0.73 13.34
N ARG A 155 21.34 0.74 12.29
CA ARG A 155 20.96 1.97 11.57
C ARG A 155 19.66 2.61 12.05
N VAL A 156 18.76 1.82 12.63
CA VAL A 156 17.41 2.23 13.04
C VAL A 156 17.27 2.01 14.55
N HIS A 157 17.48 3.08 15.32
CA HIS A 157 17.50 3.05 16.80
C HIS A 157 16.27 2.40 17.43
N ASP A 158 15.09 2.59 16.83
CA ASP A 158 13.81 2.09 17.35
C ASP A 158 13.36 0.77 16.72
N PHE A 159 14.21 0.11 15.93
CA PHE A 159 13.92 -1.21 15.38
C PHE A 159 13.93 -2.29 16.47
N ARG A 160 12.86 -3.10 16.52
CA ARG A 160 12.61 -4.17 17.51
C ARG A 160 12.25 -5.51 16.88
N GLY A 161 12.04 -5.58 15.57
CA GLY A 161 11.83 -6.83 14.84
C GLY A 161 12.92 -7.87 15.13
N ASP A 162 12.54 -9.14 15.06
CA ASP A 162 13.40 -10.29 15.32
C ASP A 162 13.12 -11.42 14.33
N LEU A 163 13.97 -12.44 14.31
CA LEU A 163 13.83 -13.55 13.38
C LEU A 163 12.60 -14.38 13.71
N VAL A 164 11.57 -14.33 12.86
CA VAL A 164 10.34 -15.11 13.01
C VAL A 164 10.57 -16.54 12.48
N SER A 165 10.10 -17.54 13.24
CA SER A 165 10.11 -18.94 12.85
C SER A 165 9.00 -19.28 11.86
N GLU A 166 9.15 -20.36 11.10
CA GLU A 166 8.12 -20.77 10.13
C GLU A 166 6.75 -21.06 10.78
N ASP A 167 6.74 -21.58 12.01
CA ASP A 167 5.49 -21.90 12.71
C ASP A 167 4.75 -20.63 13.15
N GLU A 168 5.48 -19.61 13.63
CA GLU A 168 4.92 -18.28 13.92
C GLU A 168 4.39 -17.59 12.65
N VAL A 169 5.10 -17.71 11.53
CA VAL A 169 4.64 -17.19 10.22
C VAL A 169 3.34 -17.85 9.79
N ARG A 170 3.23 -19.17 9.92
CA ARG A 170 2.01 -19.93 9.60
C ARG A 170 0.85 -19.56 10.53
N GLU A 171 1.11 -19.37 11.81
CA GLU A 171 0.11 -18.91 12.78
C GLU A 171 -0.41 -17.52 12.39
N HIS A 172 0.47 -16.54 12.18
CA HIS A 172 0.10 -15.17 11.81
C HIS A 172 -0.62 -15.06 10.45
N LEU A 173 -0.18 -15.81 9.44
CA LEU A 173 -0.88 -15.88 8.16
C LEU A 173 -2.28 -16.50 8.31
N ASN A 174 -2.45 -17.46 9.21
CA ASN A 174 -3.75 -18.06 9.50
C ASN A 174 -4.67 -17.13 10.31
N GLU A 175 -4.13 -16.30 11.20
CA GLU A 175 -4.88 -15.20 11.83
C GLU A 175 -5.34 -14.17 10.78
N THR A 176 -4.43 -13.74 9.89
CA THR A 176 -4.75 -12.83 8.78
C THR A 176 -5.86 -13.38 7.88
N ARG A 177 -5.79 -14.67 7.50
CA ARG A 177 -6.85 -15.35 6.73
C ARG A 177 -8.18 -15.39 7.49
N GLN A 178 -8.17 -15.60 8.80
CA GLN A 178 -9.36 -15.58 9.63
C GLN A 178 -9.99 -14.18 9.71
N ASP A 179 -9.19 -13.12 9.85
CA ASP A 179 -9.69 -11.75 9.87
C ASP A 179 -10.38 -11.37 8.54
N ILE A 180 -9.69 -11.62 7.41
CA ILE A 180 -10.22 -11.42 6.05
C ILE A 180 -11.56 -12.16 5.88
N ARG A 181 -11.64 -13.42 6.32
CA ARG A 181 -12.87 -14.24 6.29
C ARG A 181 -13.97 -13.62 7.14
N ASN A 182 -13.67 -13.24 8.38
CA ASN A 182 -14.64 -12.70 9.33
C ASN A 182 -15.23 -11.35 8.88
N HIS A 183 -14.43 -10.52 8.22
CA HIS A 183 -14.86 -9.24 7.63
C HIS A 183 -15.44 -9.37 6.21
N GLY A 184 -15.43 -10.57 5.61
CA GLY A 184 -15.95 -10.82 4.28
C GLY A 184 -15.17 -10.10 3.18
N HIS A 185 -13.87 -9.86 3.39
CA HIS A 185 -13.00 -9.23 2.40
C HIS A 185 -12.67 -10.23 1.28
N ARG A 186 -12.67 -9.74 0.04
CA ARG A 186 -12.32 -10.54 -1.14
C ARG A 186 -10.82 -10.41 -1.41
N THR A 187 -10.18 -11.55 -1.65
CA THR A 187 -8.76 -11.66 -1.98
C THR A 187 -8.53 -11.91 -3.47
N GLN A 188 -7.25 -12.04 -3.88
CA GLN A 188 -6.86 -12.57 -5.19
C GLN A 188 -7.38 -13.99 -5.47
N HIS A 189 -7.72 -14.75 -4.42
CA HIS A 189 -8.28 -16.10 -4.49
C HIS A 189 -9.82 -16.13 -4.46
N GLY A 190 -10.46 -14.96 -4.34
CA GLY A 190 -11.91 -14.85 -4.10
C GLY A 190 -12.22 -14.64 -2.63
N PHE A 191 -13.43 -15.06 -2.20
CA PHE A 191 -13.78 -15.08 -0.79
C PHE A 191 -13.22 -16.35 -0.14
N LEU A 192 -12.61 -16.23 1.04
CA LEU A 192 -12.09 -17.37 1.79
C LEU A 192 -13.27 -18.13 2.43
N ASP A 193 -13.57 -19.34 1.96
CA ASP A 193 -14.67 -20.14 2.50
C ASP A 193 -14.30 -20.78 3.86
N VAL A 194 -15.30 -21.30 4.57
CA VAL A 194 -15.17 -21.99 5.86
C VAL A 194 -14.60 -23.40 5.69
N SER A 195 -14.72 -24.02 4.51
CA SER A 195 -14.20 -25.36 4.21
C SER A 195 -12.68 -25.47 4.25
N ASP A 196 -11.96 -24.42 3.88
CA ASP A 196 -10.50 -24.47 3.73
C ASP A 196 -9.75 -24.52 5.08
N ALA A 197 -10.47 -24.42 6.20
CA ALA A 197 -9.91 -24.54 7.55
C ALA A 197 -9.69 -26.00 8.02
N SER A 198 -9.83 -27.01 7.14
CA SER A 198 -9.69 -28.43 7.50
C SER A 198 -8.54 -29.18 6.83
N GLU A 199 -7.70 -28.52 6.03
CA GLU A 199 -6.54 -29.14 5.36
C GLU A 199 -5.23 -28.38 5.59
N SER A 200 -4.74 -28.42 6.84
CA SER A 200 -3.32 -28.26 7.20
C SER A 200 -3.04 -28.88 8.56
#